data_AF-U7LED4-F1
#
_entry.id   AF-U7LED4-F1
#
_cell.length_a   1.000
_cell.length_b   1.000
_cell.length_c   1.000
_cell.angle_alpha   90.00
_cell.angle_beta   90.00
_cell.angle_gamma   90.00
#
_symmetry.space_group_name_H-M   'P 1'
#
loop_
_entity.id
_entity.type
_entity.pdbx_description
1 polymer ?
#
loop_
_entity_poly.entity_id
_entity_poly.type
_entity_poly.pdbx_seq_one_letter_code
_entity_poly.pdbx_strand_id
1 'polypeptide(L)'
;MTALDAYLDAMSAGMDIVAAAQGLSDRELIAQGASDIAARDLLRLCDTYFGKCGFSAKQRAARQTTHSLDVLLLIEKYALRLPTQRDAWTLRCELCAFRGSATALEKRARALVRELRPRRTPEKGVRITRRSGGPWSLTITGDSADVADMHAALDANKPLESAKDLFFGKANAARTTVTTQVVLTLDELDRIVDGGGEEITLQLTNGAQMTGAELVARTLSDHGYVTLVHPHEGPVNLYRTSRLANDKQRLMAAALNPVCPWESCNFPADECQVHHLKAWKHGGETNAANLATCCPYHNGVNDDAPNAPPRRGRLARINGQVSWVPPWG
;
A
#
# COMPACT_ATOMS: atom_id res chain seq x y z
N MET A 1 40.26 32.94 17.57
CA MET A 1 39.22 31.96 17.23
C MET A 1 39.68 31.23 15.98
N THR A 2 39.97 29.94 16.10
CA THR A 2 40.34 29.09 14.96
C THR A 2 39.08 28.75 14.15
N ALA A 3 39.24 28.22 12.93
CA ALA A 3 38.11 27.71 12.15
C ALA A 3 37.36 26.59 12.89
N LEU A 4 38.08 25.79 13.70
CA LEU A 4 37.49 24.75 14.54
C LEU A 4 36.64 25.36 15.66
N ASP A 5 37.14 26.40 16.34
CA ASP A 5 36.38 27.08 17.41
C ASP A 5 35.10 27.70 16.83
N ALA A 6 35.19 28.37 15.68
CA ALA A 6 34.03 28.94 15.00
C ALA A 6 32.98 27.88 14.62
N TYR A 7 33.43 26.71 14.16
CA TYR A 7 32.54 25.59 13.85
C TYR A 7 31.86 25.02 15.10
N LEU A 8 32.63 24.78 16.17
CA LEU A 8 32.10 24.23 17.42
C LEU A 8 31.12 25.20 18.10
N ASP A 9 31.45 26.50 18.12
CA ASP A 9 30.59 27.54 18.66
C ASP A 9 29.28 27.63 17.86
N ALA A 10 29.36 27.65 16.52
CA ALA A 10 28.19 27.66 15.65
C ALA A 10 27.30 26.44 15.91
N MET A 11 27.89 25.24 16.01
CA MET A 11 27.14 24.01 16.22
C MET A 11 26.50 23.89 17.60
N SER A 12 27.07 24.55 18.63
CA SER A 12 26.58 24.49 20.00
C SER A 12 25.20 25.13 20.20
N ALA A 13 24.86 26.13 19.37
CA ALA A 13 23.59 26.85 19.40
C ALA A 13 22.55 26.22 18.45
N GLY A 14 22.32 24.91 18.56
CA GLY A 14 21.52 24.16 17.60
C GLY A 14 20.10 24.69 17.39
N MET A 15 19.40 25.05 18.47
CA MET A 15 18.04 25.58 18.37
C MET A 15 18.01 26.99 17.76
N ASP A 16 19.05 27.80 17.96
CA ASP A 16 19.15 29.13 17.37
C ASP A 16 19.40 29.04 15.85
N ILE A 17 20.21 28.08 15.41
CA ILE A 17 20.37 27.78 13.97
C ILE A 17 19.02 27.40 13.35
N VAL A 18 18.27 26.51 14.00
CA VAL A 18 16.94 26.10 13.52
C VAL A 18 15.98 27.30 13.51
N ALA A 19 16.05 28.18 14.51
CA ALA A 19 15.24 29.38 14.58
C ALA A 19 15.54 30.34 13.42
N ALA A 20 16.81 30.50 13.06
CA ALA A 20 17.28 31.37 11.97
C ALA A 20 16.85 30.86 10.58
N ALA A 21 16.57 29.56 10.44
CA ALA A 21 16.04 28.99 9.20
C ALA A 21 14.55 29.29 8.95
N GLN A 22 13.85 29.91 9.91
CA GLN A 22 12.42 30.23 9.75
C GLN A 22 12.18 31.18 8.57
N GLY A 23 11.26 30.77 7.69
CA GLY A 23 10.85 31.56 6.53
C GLY A 23 11.79 31.46 5.33
N LEU A 24 12.94 30.77 5.46
CA LEU A 24 13.83 30.50 4.34
C LEU A 24 13.34 29.28 3.53
N SER A 25 13.62 29.31 2.23
CA SER A 25 13.43 28.19 1.31
C SER A 25 14.70 27.34 1.19
N ASP A 26 14.52 26.11 0.69
CA ASP A 26 15.62 25.18 0.40
C ASP A 26 16.69 25.82 -0.51
N ARG A 27 16.24 26.58 -1.53
CA ARG A 27 17.12 27.31 -2.46
C ARG A 27 17.93 28.41 -1.77
N GLU A 28 17.34 29.16 -0.85
CA GLU A 28 18.04 30.23 -0.13
C GLU A 28 19.09 29.66 0.81
N LEU A 29 18.80 28.55 1.50
CA LEU A 29 19.78 27.86 2.34
C LEU A 29 20.94 27.31 1.50
N ILE A 30 20.66 26.72 0.34
CA ILE A 30 21.70 26.24 -0.59
C ILE A 30 22.54 27.41 -1.11
N ALA A 31 21.92 28.54 -1.45
CA ALA A 31 22.63 29.74 -1.90
C ALA A 31 23.56 30.33 -0.81
N GLN A 32 23.22 30.09 0.47
CA GLN A 32 24.06 30.45 1.62
C GLN A 32 25.17 29.42 1.92
N GLY A 33 25.30 28.37 1.11
CA GLY A 33 26.37 27.37 1.22
C GLY A 33 25.98 26.10 1.97
N ALA A 34 24.70 25.90 2.31
CA ALA A 34 24.24 24.62 2.82
C ALA A 34 24.23 23.57 1.69
N SER A 35 24.50 22.30 2.03
CA SER A 35 24.18 21.20 1.12
C SER A 35 22.66 21.01 1.01
N ASP A 36 22.20 20.34 -0.03
CA ASP A 36 20.78 19.99 -0.19
C ASP A 36 20.26 19.13 0.97
N ILE A 37 21.12 18.25 1.51
CA ILE A 37 20.80 17.44 2.70
C ILE A 37 20.64 18.34 3.92
N ALA A 38 21.59 19.23 4.18
CA ALA A 38 21.55 20.13 5.33
C ALA A 38 20.36 21.09 5.26
N ALA A 39 20.04 21.63 4.07
CA ALA A 39 18.88 22.48 3.86
C ALA A 39 17.57 21.76 4.21
N ARG A 40 17.36 20.55 3.70
CA ARG A 40 16.17 19.73 4.02
C ARG A 40 16.06 19.39 5.50
N ASP A 41 17.18 19.05 6.13
CA ASP A 41 17.22 18.72 7.55
C ASP A 41 16.89 19.94 8.43
N LEU A 42 17.44 21.11 8.12
CA LEU A 42 17.12 22.36 8.80
C LEU A 42 15.64 22.75 8.66
N LEU A 43 15.08 22.65 7.45
CA LEU A 43 13.67 22.96 7.21
C LEU A 43 12.74 21.99 7.96
N ARG A 44 13.10 20.70 8.04
CA ARG A 44 12.34 19.71 8.82
C ARG A 44 12.37 20.01 10.31
N LEU A 45 13.53 20.40 10.84
CA LEU A 45 13.65 20.85 12.23
C LEU A 45 12.82 22.12 12.46
N CYS A 46 12.88 23.08 11.53
CA CYS A 46 12.11 24.31 11.60
C CYS A 46 10.59 24.03 11.64
N ASP A 47 10.08 23.17 10.76
CA ASP A 47 8.67 22.76 10.78
C ASP A 47 8.29 22.08 12.10
N THR A 48 9.19 21.25 12.67
CA THR A 48 8.94 20.56 13.94
C THR A 48 8.90 21.50 15.14
N TYR A 49 9.90 22.39 15.28
CA TYR A 49 10.08 23.22 16.47
C TYR A 49 9.42 24.60 16.38
N PHE A 50 9.17 25.09 15.17
CA PHE A 50 8.59 26.42 14.93
C PHE A 50 7.33 26.40 14.04
N GLY A 51 7.04 25.28 13.38
CA GLY A 51 5.81 25.12 12.60
C GLY A 51 4.55 24.92 13.44
N LYS A 52 3.41 24.78 12.76
CA LYS A 52 2.10 24.60 13.41
C LYS A 52 2.03 23.26 14.13
N CYS A 53 1.84 23.27 15.44
CA CYS A 53 1.83 22.06 16.27
C CYS A 53 0.65 22.04 17.25
N GLY A 54 -0.07 20.90 17.30
CA GLY A 54 -1.13 20.66 18.28
C GLY A 54 -0.63 20.49 19.73
N PHE A 55 0.67 20.34 19.94
CA PHE A 55 1.32 20.22 21.24
C PHE A 55 2.15 21.48 21.57
N SER A 56 1.58 22.67 21.38
CA SER A 56 2.29 23.95 21.47
C SER A 56 3.06 24.17 22.77
N ALA A 57 2.55 23.70 23.93
CA ALA A 57 3.26 23.79 25.20
C ALA A 57 4.54 22.93 25.22
N LYS A 58 4.47 21.70 24.67
CA LYS A 58 5.61 20.79 24.53
C LYS A 58 6.64 21.34 23.53
N GLN A 59 6.18 21.90 22.42
CA GLN A 59 7.02 22.58 21.42
C GLN A 59 7.76 23.77 22.06
N ARG A 60 7.06 24.63 22.82
CA ARG A 60 7.69 25.74 23.54
C ARG A 60 8.76 25.28 24.52
N ALA A 61 8.51 24.22 25.27
CA ALA A 61 9.48 23.66 26.22
C ALA A 61 10.70 23.06 25.50
N ALA A 62 10.50 22.34 24.40
CA ALA A 62 11.58 21.74 23.62
C ALA A 62 12.55 22.78 23.04
N ARG A 63 12.04 23.98 22.67
CA ARG A 63 12.88 25.10 22.21
C ARG A 63 13.81 25.69 23.27
N GLN A 64 13.62 25.38 24.55
CA GLN A 64 14.51 25.82 25.64
C GLN A 64 15.76 24.94 25.79
N THR A 65 15.97 24.00 24.86
CA THR A 65 17.14 23.15 24.87
C THR A 65 18.39 23.88 24.41
N THR A 66 19.53 23.48 24.96
CA THR A 66 20.86 23.98 24.59
C THR A 66 21.64 22.94 23.77
N HIS A 67 20.92 22.00 23.15
CA HIS A 67 21.54 20.94 22.36
C HIS A 67 22.08 21.48 21.04
N SER A 68 23.18 20.89 20.60
CA SER A 68 23.77 21.15 19.30
C SER A 68 22.88 20.63 18.17
N LEU A 69 23.11 21.13 16.95
CA LEU A 69 22.28 20.79 15.79
C LEU A 69 22.28 19.28 15.48
N ASP A 70 23.42 18.60 15.62
CA ASP A 70 23.55 17.16 15.42
C ASP A 70 22.73 16.35 16.44
N VAL A 71 22.65 16.83 17.69
CA VAL A 71 21.83 16.22 18.73
C VAL A 71 20.33 16.41 18.44
N LEU A 72 19.92 17.57 17.93
CA LEU A 72 18.52 17.80 17.51
C LEU A 72 18.13 16.85 16.36
N LEU A 73 19.00 16.65 15.38
CA LEU A 73 18.79 15.67 14.30
C LEU A 73 18.68 14.25 14.85
N LEU A 74 19.51 13.90 15.84
CA LEU A 74 19.46 12.62 16.51
C LEU A 74 18.10 12.41 17.23
N ILE A 75 17.60 13.41 17.93
CA ILE A 75 16.28 13.37 18.59
C ILE A 75 15.18 13.08 17.56
N GLU A 76 15.18 13.80 16.43
CA GLU A 76 14.18 13.60 15.38
C GLU A 76 14.24 12.22 14.73
N LYS A 77 15.45 11.68 14.53
CA LYS A 77 15.64 10.31 14.03
C LYS A 77 14.94 9.26 14.92
N TYR A 78 14.88 9.48 16.23
CA TYR A 78 14.17 8.58 17.15
C TYR A 78 12.68 8.91 17.26
N ALA A 79 12.30 10.19 17.23
CA ALA A 79 10.90 10.63 17.26
C ALA A 79 10.10 10.05 16.07
N LEU A 80 10.70 9.98 14.88
CA LEU A 80 10.08 9.40 13.67
C LEU A 80 9.77 7.90 13.78
N ARG A 81 10.32 7.19 14.78
CA ARG A 81 10.09 5.75 14.98
C ARG A 81 8.81 5.45 15.76
N LEU A 82 8.20 6.49 16.34
CA LEU A 82 7.04 6.36 17.22
C LEU A 82 5.73 6.43 16.44
N PRO A 83 4.73 5.61 16.81
CA PRO A 83 3.52 5.44 16.02
C PRO A 83 2.58 6.65 16.08
N THR A 84 2.65 7.45 17.16
CA THR A 84 1.77 8.60 17.35
C THR A 84 2.56 9.88 17.60
N GLN A 85 1.98 11.02 17.20
CA GLN A 85 2.54 12.34 17.50
C GLN A 85 2.62 12.62 19.00
N ARG A 86 1.70 12.06 19.81
CA ARG A 86 1.74 12.18 21.26
C ARG A 86 3.02 11.58 21.83
N ASP A 87 3.36 10.37 21.40
CA ASP A 87 4.56 9.66 21.85
C ASP A 87 5.83 10.35 21.34
N ALA A 88 5.82 10.78 20.06
CA ALA A 88 6.91 11.56 19.48
C ALA A 88 7.21 12.82 20.31
N TRP A 89 6.17 13.55 20.72
CA TRP A 89 6.34 14.74 21.57
C TRP A 89 6.73 14.41 23.02
N THR A 90 6.34 13.26 23.57
CA THR A 90 6.85 12.79 24.85
C THR A 90 8.36 12.54 24.77
N LEU A 91 8.82 11.85 23.72
CA LEU A 91 10.25 11.63 23.47
C LEU A 91 11.02 12.95 23.28
N ARG A 92 10.51 13.87 22.45
CA ARG A 92 11.15 15.18 22.23
C ARG A 92 11.30 15.97 23.53
N CYS A 93 10.24 16.12 24.32
CA CYS A 93 10.32 16.86 25.58
C CYS A 93 11.38 16.31 26.51
N GLU A 94 11.43 14.98 26.64
CA GLU A 94 12.39 14.35 27.53
C GLU A 94 13.84 14.52 27.03
N LEU A 95 14.08 14.26 25.75
CA LEU A 95 15.44 14.36 25.20
C LEU A 95 15.92 15.81 25.09
N CYS A 96 15.05 16.78 24.78
CA CYS A 96 15.39 18.21 24.79
C CYS A 96 15.72 18.73 26.21
N ALA A 97 15.09 18.16 27.24
CA ALA A 97 15.39 18.48 28.64
C ALA A 97 16.58 17.69 29.20
N PHE A 98 17.03 16.62 28.52
CA PHE A 98 18.14 15.79 28.96
C PHE A 98 19.42 16.61 29.11
N ARG A 99 20.21 16.28 30.13
CA ARG A 99 21.53 16.86 30.41
C ARG A 99 22.55 15.73 30.50
N GLY A 100 23.58 15.79 29.68
CA GLY A 100 24.61 14.75 29.57
C GLY A 100 25.21 14.70 28.16
N SER A 101 26.07 13.73 27.91
CA SER A 101 26.69 13.54 26.61
C SER A 101 25.68 13.04 25.56
N ALA A 102 25.98 13.30 24.28
CA ALA A 102 25.18 12.78 23.16
C ALA A 102 25.04 11.25 23.18
N THR A 103 26.09 10.52 23.61
CA THR A 103 26.05 9.05 23.77
C THR A 103 25.05 8.61 24.84
N ALA A 104 24.99 9.33 25.98
CA ALA A 104 24.02 9.04 27.02
C ALA A 104 22.59 9.37 26.59
N LEU A 105 22.42 10.46 25.84
CA LEU A 105 21.14 10.84 25.22
C LEU A 105 20.66 9.77 24.24
N GLU A 106 21.55 9.25 23.37
CA GLU A 106 21.19 8.18 22.44
C GLU A 106 20.74 6.91 23.16
N LYS A 107 21.45 6.52 24.22
CA LYS A 107 21.06 5.39 25.06
C LYS A 107 19.67 5.59 25.64
N ARG A 108 19.35 6.80 26.12
CA ARG A 108 18.02 7.13 26.63
C ARG A 108 16.96 7.11 25.53
N ALA A 109 17.26 7.64 24.35
CA ALA A 109 16.36 7.64 23.19
C ALA A 109 15.96 6.21 22.79
N ARG A 110 16.92 5.27 22.75
CA ARG A 110 16.64 3.85 22.48
C ARG A 110 15.73 3.22 23.53
N ALA A 111 15.95 3.52 24.81
CA ALA A 111 15.11 3.03 25.89
C ALA A 111 13.67 3.57 25.76
N LEU A 112 13.51 4.87 25.52
CA LEU A 112 12.21 5.51 25.32
C LEU A 112 11.45 4.94 24.13
N VAL A 113 12.11 4.70 23.00
CA VAL A 113 11.44 4.08 21.84
C VAL A 113 10.91 2.69 22.20
N ARG A 114 11.64 1.90 22.99
CA ARG A 114 11.18 0.59 23.44
C ARG A 114 10.01 0.67 24.43
N GLU A 115 10.02 1.68 25.31
CA GLU A 115 8.95 1.93 26.28
C GLU A 115 7.66 2.39 25.58
N LEU A 116 7.76 3.34 24.63
CA LEU A 116 6.63 3.97 23.95
C LEU A 116 6.10 3.15 22.76
N ARG A 117 6.91 2.26 22.20
CA ARG A 117 6.51 1.34 21.13
C ARG A 117 6.58 -0.10 21.64
N PRO A 118 5.57 -0.56 22.41
CA PRO A 118 5.53 -1.94 22.87
C PRO A 118 5.57 -2.88 21.67
N ARG A 119 6.21 -4.04 21.84
CA ARG A 119 6.26 -5.08 20.80
C ARG A 119 4.81 -5.47 20.49
N ARG A 120 4.44 -5.44 19.20
CA ARG A 120 3.16 -5.98 18.77
C ARG A 120 3.14 -7.46 19.12
N THR A 121 2.18 -7.88 19.93
CA THR A 121 1.86 -9.29 20.12
C THR A 121 1.27 -9.80 18.81
N PRO A 122 1.78 -10.90 18.24
CA PRO A 122 1.13 -11.54 17.09
C PRO A 122 -0.30 -11.91 17.47
N GLU A 123 -1.26 -11.53 16.63
CA GLU A 123 -2.66 -11.93 16.80
C GLU A 123 -2.87 -13.28 16.11
N LYS A 124 -3.62 -14.17 16.77
CA LYS A 124 -4.04 -15.43 16.16
C LYS A 124 -4.89 -15.13 14.93
N GLY A 125 -4.66 -15.85 13.85
CA GLY A 125 -5.40 -15.67 12.61
C GLY A 125 -4.66 -16.18 11.38
N VAL A 126 -5.31 -15.98 10.24
CA VAL A 126 -4.81 -16.38 8.93
C VAL A 126 -4.64 -15.14 8.07
N ARG A 127 -3.46 -14.96 7.48
CA ARG A 127 -3.13 -13.85 6.60
C ARG A 127 -2.71 -14.36 5.24
N ILE A 128 -3.24 -13.77 4.17
CA ILE A 128 -2.76 -13.97 2.81
C ILE A 128 -1.96 -12.74 2.40
N THR A 129 -0.72 -12.95 1.97
CA THR A 129 0.11 -11.91 1.33
C THR A 129 0.13 -12.17 -0.16
N ARG A 130 -0.40 -11.20 -0.92
CA ARG A 130 -0.46 -11.23 -2.39
C ARG A 130 0.73 -10.44 -2.95
N ARG A 131 1.47 -11.03 -3.89
CA ARG A 131 2.61 -10.40 -4.56
C ARG A 131 2.33 -10.33 -6.06
N SER A 132 2.67 -9.20 -6.68
CA SER A 132 2.56 -9.05 -8.13
C SER A 132 3.59 -9.94 -8.83
N GLY A 133 3.16 -10.79 -9.76
CA GLY A 133 4.04 -11.65 -10.57
C GLY A 133 4.83 -12.72 -9.82
N GLY A 134 4.50 -12.99 -8.55
CA GLY A 134 5.22 -13.96 -7.71
C GLY A 134 4.29 -14.76 -6.80
N PRO A 135 4.79 -15.81 -6.14
CA PRO A 135 3.96 -16.69 -5.34
C PRO A 135 3.34 -15.95 -4.15
N TRP A 136 2.08 -16.29 -3.87
CA TRP A 136 1.37 -15.79 -2.70
C TRP A 136 1.71 -16.64 -1.48
N SER A 137 1.60 -16.06 -0.28
CA SER A 137 1.85 -16.80 0.96
C SER A 137 0.64 -16.75 1.88
N LEU A 138 0.29 -17.91 2.43
CA LEU A 138 -0.63 -18.08 3.54
C LEU A 138 0.19 -18.16 4.84
N THR A 139 -0.12 -17.33 5.82
CA THR A 139 0.50 -17.36 7.15
C THR A 139 -0.58 -17.66 8.18
N ILE A 140 -0.39 -18.75 8.92
CA ILE A 140 -1.27 -19.15 10.02
C ILE A 140 -0.53 -18.84 11.32
N THR A 141 -1.17 -18.08 12.21
CA THR A 141 -0.66 -17.75 13.55
C THR A 141 -1.65 -18.32 14.57
N GLY A 142 -1.20 -19.22 15.44
CA GLY A 142 -2.04 -19.94 16.39
C GLY A 142 -1.27 -20.30 17.67
N ASP A 143 -1.84 -21.17 18.50
CA ASP A 143 -1.10 -21.74 19.62
C ASP A 143 0.05 -22.61 19.11
N SER A 144 1.16 -22.65 19.86
CA SER A 144 2.37 -23.34 19.41
C SER A 144 2.14 -24.83 19.18
N ALA A 145 1.26 -25.46 19.96
CA ALA A 145 0.86 -26.85 19.77
C ALA A 145 0.15 -27.05 18.43
N ASP A 146 -0.91 -26.27 18.16
CA ASP A 146 -1.67 -26.35 16.91
C ASP A 146 -0.79 -26.14 15.67
N VAL A 147 0.09 -25.13 15.71
CA VAL A 147 0.98 -24.83 14.58
C VAL A 147 2.03 -25.93 14.40
N ALA A 148 2.53 -26.51 15.49
CA ALA A 148 3.46 -27.63 15.43
C ALA A 148 2.78 -28.89 14.86
N ASP A 149 1.54 -29.17 15.26
CA ASP A 149 0.76 -30.29 14.72
C ASP A 149 0.45 -30.10 13.24
N MET A 150 0.02 -28.90 12.83
CA MET A 150 -0.16 -28.54 11.42
C MET A 150 1.13 -28.75 10.62
N HIS A 151 2.28 -28.32 11.16
CA HIS A 151 3.57 -28.50 10.52
C HIS A 151 3.99 -29.98 10.47
N ALA A 152 3.76 -30.76 11.51
CA ALA A 152 4.09 -32.18 11.58
C ALA A 152 3.24 -33.02 10.62
N ALA A 153 2.04 -32.57 10.27
CA ALA A 153 1.20 -33.19 9.25
C ALA A 153 1.74 -32.98 7.82
N LEU A 154 2.64 -32.01 7.61
CA LEU A 154 3.25 -31.76 6.30
C LEU A 154 4.38 -32.75 6.02
N ASP A 155 4.45 -33.21 4.77
CA ASP A 155 5.60 -33.97 4.28
C ASP A 155 6.82 -33.02 4.19
N ALA A 156 7.90 -33.36 4.87
CA ALA A 156 9.10 -32.52 4.92
C ALA A 156 9.79 -32.33 3.55
N ASN A 157 9.63 -33.29 2.62
CA ASN A 157 10.20 -33.23 1.28
C ASN A 157 9.25 -32.58 0.28
N LYS A 158 7.93 -32.62 0.54
CA LYS A 158 6.87 -32.04 -0.31
C LYS A 158 5.84 -31.27 0.52
N PRO A 159 6.23 -30.22 1.24
CA PRO A 159 5.35 -29.55 2.21
C PRO A 159 4.17 -28.84 1.55
N LEU A 160 4.33 -28.32 0.32
CA LEU A 160 3.25 -27.66 -0.40
C LEU A 160 2.21 -28.65 -0.94
N GLU A 161 2.63 -29.77 -1.50
CA GLU A 161 1.70 -30.77 -2.04
C GLU A 161 0.95 -31.49 -0.91
N SER A 162 1.64 -31.87 0.16
CA SER A 162 0.99 -32.42 1.36
C SER A 162 0.03 -31.42 1.99
N ALA A 163 0.35 -30.11 2.03
CA ALA A 163 -0.59 -29.10 2.46
C ALA A 163 -1.85 -29.07 1.58
N LYS A 164 -1.71 -29.12 0.24
CA LYS A 164 -2.85 -29.18 -0.69
C LYS A 164 -3.70 -30.43 -0.42
N ASP A 165 -3.07 -31.59 -0.25
CA ASP A 165 -3.79 -32.82 0.05
C ASP A 165 -4.51 -32.75 1.41
N LEU A 166 -3.95 -32.09 2.41
CA LEU A 166 -4.64 -31.87 3.68
C LEU A 166 -5.83 -30.92 3.54
N PHE A 167 -5.71 -29.87 2.72
CA PHE A 167 -6.82 -28.95 2.46
C PHE A 167 -7.92 -29.55 1.57
N PHE A 168 -7.59 -30.49 0.68
CA PHE A 168 -8.49 -30.93 -0.40
C PHE A 168 -8.72 -32.45 -0.51
N GLY A 169 -8.02 -33.29 0.27
CA GLY A 169 -7.78 -34.70 -0.07
C GLY A 169 -8.69 -35.77 0.56
N LYS A 170 -9.62 -35.45 1.47
CA LYS A 170 -10.58 -36.45 1.99
C LYS A 170 -11.98 -35.86 2.22
N ALA A 171 -12.88 -36.21 1.32
CA ALA A 171 -14.35 -36.06 1.39
C ALA A 171 -14.93 -34.63 1.49
N ASN A 172 -15.62 -34.22 0.42
CA ASN A 172 -16.67 -33.19 0.43
C ASN A 172 -16.34 -31.77 0.91
N ALA A 173 -15.07 -31.35 0.88
CA ALA A 173 -14.86 -30.09 0.21
C ALA A 173 -14.95 -30.41 -1.28
N ALA A 174 -16.16 -30.35 -1.87
CA ALA A 174 -16.22 -29.77 -3.21
C ALA A 174 -15.24 -28.60 -3.12
N ARG A 175 -14.24 -28.47 -4.02
CA ARG A 175 -13.64 -27.15 -4.24
C ARG A 175 -14.87 -26.27 -4.26
N THR A 176 -15.15 -25.48 -3.20
CA THR A 176 -16.36 -24.64 -3.17
C THR A 176 -16.30 -24.03 -4.53
N THR A 177 -17.25 -24.32 -5.41
CA THR A 177 -17.03 -24.10 -6.84
C THR A 177 -16.92 -22.60 -6.94
N VAL A 178 -15.69 -22.11 -6.78
CA VAL A 178 -15.37 -20.71 -6.80
C VAL A 178 -15.59 -20.54 -8.27
N THR A 179 -16.71 -19.91 -8.58
CA THR A 179 -17.08 -19.58 -9.92
C THR A 179 -16.02 -18.61 -10.40
N THR A 180 -14.86 -19.16 -10.77
CA THR A 180 -13.71 -18.40 -11.19
C THR A 180 -13.95 -18.11 -12.64
N GLN A 181 -14.18 -16.84 -12.92
CA GLN A 181 -14.23 -16.39 -14.28
C GLN A 181 -12.79 -16.24 -14.77
N VAL A 182 -12.54 -16.79 -15.96
CA VAL A 182 -11.26 -16.65 -16.65
C VAL A 182 -11.44 -15.60 -17.73
N VAL A 183 -10.54 -14.64 -17.73
CA VAL A 183 -10.55 -13.49 -18.63
C VAL A 183 -9.59 -13.82 -19.76
N LEU A 184 -10.11 -13.85 -20.98
CA LEU A 184 -9.34 -14.13 -22.18
C LEU A 184 -9.52 -12.99 -23.17
N THR A 185 -8.43 -12.47 -23.73
CA THR A 185 -8.50 -11.71 -24.97
C THR A 185 -8.71 -12.65 -26.16
N LEU A 186 -9.18 -12.12 -27.28
CA LEU A 186 -9.44 -12.93 -28.47
C LEU A 186 -8.16 -13.57 -29.03
N ASP A 187 -7.04 -12.84 -29.00
CA ASP A 187 -5.72 -13.33 -29.42
C ASP A 187 -5.12 -14.36 -28.44
N GLU A 188 -5.47 -14.31 -27.15
CA GLU A 188 -5.12 -15.35 -26.18
C GLU A 188 -5.92 -16.64 -26.43
N LEU A 189 -7.20 -16.53 -26.80
CA LEU A 189 -8.03 -17.67 -27.13
C LEU A 189 -7.51 -18.41 -28.39
N ASP A 190 -7.20 -17.67 -29.45
CA ASP A 190 -6.67 -18.26 -30.69
C ASP A 190 -5.39 -19.05 -30.43
N ARG A 191 -4.49 -18.50 -29.59
CA ARG A 191 -3.24 -19.17 -29.17
C ARG A 191 -3.48 -20.46 -28.38
N ILE A 192 -4.49 -20.49 -27.50
CA ILE A 192 -4.85 -21.73 -26.78
C ILE A 192 -5.39 -22.78 -27.75
N VAL A 193 -6.27 -22.37 -28.68
CA VAL A 193 -6.97 -23.27 -29.60
C VAL A 193 -6.03 -23.88 -30.65
N ASP A 194 -5.08 -23.09 -31.16
CA ASP A 194 -4.15 -23.54 -32.21
C ASP A 194 -3.06 -24.51 -31.69
N GLY A 195 -2.96 -24.71 -30.37
CA GLY A 195 -2.11 -25.73 -29.73
C GLY A 195 -0.60 -25.58 -29.98
N GLY A 196 -0.16 -24.51 -30.63
CA GLY A 196 1.22 -24.29 -31.09
C GLY A 196 1.97 -23.15 -30.38
N GLY A 197 1.38 -22.51 -29.37
CA GLY A 197 1.96 -21.34 -28.68
C GLY A 197 2.55 -21.67 -27.31
N GLU A 198 3.54 -20.88 -26.89
CA GLU A 198 4.07 -20.86 -25.52
C GLU A 198 2.95 -20.78 -24.48
N GLU A 199 3.16 -21.42 -23.32
CA GLU A 199 2.20 -21.47 -22.21
C GLU A 199 1.73 -20.05 -21.82
N ILE A 200 0.46 -19.72 -22.06
CA ILE A 200 -0.08 -18.40 -21.72
C ILE A 200 -0.54 -18.32 -20.26
N THR A 201 -0.28 -17.17 -19.63
CA THR A 201 -0.71 -16.90 -18.25
C THR A 201 -2.01 -16.10 -18.25
N LEU A 202 -3.03 -16.66 -17.60
CA LEU A 202 -4.39 -16.15 -17.51
C LEU A 202 -4.68 -15.62 -16.12
N GLN A 203 -5.47 -14.56 -16.04
CA GLN A 203 -5.81 -13.90 -14.78
C GLN A 203 -7.26 -14.24 -14.36
N LEU A 204 -7.42 -14.65 -13.10
CA LEU A 204 -8.72 -14.96 -12.48
C LEU A 204 -9.25 -13.76 -11.69
N THR A 205 -10.58 -13.70 -11.50
CA THR A 205 -11.26 -12.61 -10.75
C THR A 205 -10.92 -12.56 -9.25
N ASN A 206 -10.41 -13.65 -8.69
CA ASN A 206 -9.87 -13.67 -7.33
C ASN A 206 -8.43 -13.13 -7.24
N GLY A 207 -7.88 -12.63 -8.35
CA GLY A 207 -6.52 -12.10 -8.47
C GLY A 207 -5.43 -13.16 -8.66
N ALA A 208 -5.77 -14.46 -8.66
CA ALA A 208 -4.80 -15.51 -8.97
C ALA A 208 -4.51 -15.58 -10.46
N GLN A 209 -3.32 -16.06 -10.81
CA GLN A 209 -2.93 -16.38 -12.19
C GLN A 209 -2.89 -17.91 -12.36
N MET A 210 -3.12 -18.37 -13.59
CA MET A 210 -3.01 -19.78 -13.95
C MET A 210 -2.64 -19.91 -15.42
N THR A 211 -2.17 -21.08 -15.85
CA THR A 211 -1.81 -21.28 -17.25
C THR A 211 -2.98 -21.74 -18.13
N GLY A 212 -2.81 -21.66 -19.45
CA GLY A 212 -3.75 -22.23 -20.42
C GLY A 212 -3.96 -23.74 -20.23
N ALA A 213 -2.92 -24.51 -19.95
CA ALA A 213 -3.07 -25.95 -19.66
C ALA A 213 -3.81 -26.20 -18.33
N GLU A 214 -3.54 -25.39 -17.30
CA GLU A 214 -4.28 -25.45 -16.04
C GLU A 214 -5.76 -25.08 -16.24
N LEU A 215 -6.08 -24.16 -17.17
CA LEU A 215 -7.46 -23.83 -17.53
C LEU A 215 -8.16 -25.03 -18.15
N VAL A 216 -7.58 -25.63 -19.20
CA VAL A 216 -8.16 -26.81 -19.88
C VAL A 216 -8.41 -27.94 -18.88
N ALA A 217 -7.47 -28.16 -17.95
CA ALA A 217 -7.62 -29.14 -16.89
C ALA A 217 -8.77 -28.80 -15.90
N ARG A 218 -9.09 -27.51 -15.68
CA ARG A 218 -10.21 -27.07 -14.82
C ARG A 218 -11.55 -27.00 -15.55
N THR A 219 -11.60 -26.67 -16.83
CA THR A 219 -12.85 -26.56 -17.61
C THR A 219 -13.52 -27.93 -17.80
N LEU A 220 -12.76 -29.02 -17.69
CA LEU A 220 -13.28 -30.39 -17.61
C LEU A 220 -13.97 -30.72 -16.27
N SER A 221 -14.11 -29.74 -15.35
CA SER A 221 -14.81 -29.85 -14.06
C SER A 221 -15.97 -28.84 -13.92
N ASP A 222 -17.06 -29.13 -14.61
CA ASP A 222 -18.47 -28.76 -14.46
C ASP A 222 -18.98 -27.31 -14.23
N HIS A 223 -18.27 -26.29 -13.72
CA HIS A 223 -18.85 -24.94 -13.60
C HIS A 223 -17.83 -23.76 -13.59
N GLY A 224 -17.49 -23.21 -14.77
CA GLY A 224 -16.68 -22.00 -14.92
C GLY A 224 -17.21 -21.06 -16.01
N TYR A 225 -17.03 -19.74 -15.86
CA TYR A 225 -17.38 -18.75 -16.89
C TYR A 225 -16.12 -18.32 -17.65
N VAL A 226 -16.20 -18.27 -18.97
CA VAL A 226 -15.20 -17.64 -19.83
C VAL A 226 -15.77 -16.31 -20.33
N THR A 227 -15.01 -15.23 -20.25
CA THR A 227 -15.42 -13.94 -20.81
C THR A 227 -14.38 -13.44 -21.78
N LEU A 228 -14.85 -13.25 -23.02
CA LEU A 228 -14.07 -12.70 -24.11
C LEU A 228 -14.07 -11.18 -24.01
N VAL A 229 -12.87 -10.61 -24.01
CA VAL A 229 -12.64 -9.17 -23.96
C VAL A 229 -11.98 -8.73 -25.25
N HIS A 230 -12.59 -7.77 -25.96
CA HIS A 230 -11.93 -7.17 -27.12
C HIS A 230 -10.75 -6.31 -26.65
N PRO A 231 -9.55 -6.43 -27.25
CA PRO A 231 -8.32 -5.78 -26.75
C PRO A 231 -8.41 -4.26 -26.64
N HIS A 232 -9.28 -3.61 -27.42
CA HIS A 232 -9.48 -2.16 -27.39
C HIS A 232 -10.84 -1.70 -26.84
N GLU A 233 -11.85 -2.57 -26.90
CA GLU A 233 -13.25 -2.16 -26.65
C GLU A 233 -13.83 -2.71 -25.34
N GLY A 234 -13.17 -3.70 -24.72
CA GLY A 234 -13.67 -4.30 -23.49
C GLY A 234 -14.79 -5.33 -23.72
N PRO A 235 -15.64 -5.60 -22.71
CA PRO A 235 -16.73 -6.60 -22.79
C PRO A 235 -17.94 -6.12 -23.62
N VAL A 236 -18.63 -7.05 -24.29
CA VAL A 236 -19.84 -6.77 -25.11
C VAL A 236 -21.02 -6.29 -24.24
N ASN A 237 -21.64 -5.17 -24.64
CA ASN A 237 -22.45 -4.28 -23.78
C ASN A 237 -23.86 -4.77 -23.36
N LEU A 238 -24.37 -4.14 -22.28
CA LEU A 238 -25.79 -4.01 -21.90
C LEU A 238 -26.13 -2.52 -21.69
N TYR A 239 -27.30 -2.08 -22.16
CA TYR A 239 -27.73 -0.68 -22.16
C TYR A 239 -28.47 -0.22 -20.89
N ARG A 240 -28.52 1.10 -20.72
CA ARG A 240 -28.89 1.88 -19.52
C ARG A 240 -30.31 1.62 -18.99
N THR A 241 -30.42 1.03 -17.79
CA THR A 241 -31.72 0.89 -17.08
C THR A 241 -31.67 1.18 -15.56
N SER A 242 -30.50 1.12 -14.90
CA SER A 242 -30.38 1.31 -13.44
C SER A 242 -28.99 1.82 -13.01
N ARG A 243 -28.91 2.41 -11.80
CA ARG A 243 -27.66 2.83 -11.16
C ARG A 243 -26.80 1.64 -10.71
N LEU A 244 -27.42 0.57 -10.23
CA LEU A 244 -26.69 -0.60 -9.72
C LEU A 244 -26.40 -1.57 -10.86
N ALA A 245 -25.15 -2.04 -10.93
CA ALA A 245 -24.77 -3.07 -11.88
C ALA A 245 -25.49 -4.39 -11.55
N ASN A 246 -26.07 -5.02 -12.57
CA ASN A 246 -26.60 -6.37 -12.47
C ASN A 246 -25.47 -7.40 -12.43
N ASP A 247 -25.80 -8.67 -12.20
CA ASP A 247 -24.79 -9.72 -12.03
C ASP A 247 -23.90 -9.90 -13.26
N LYS A 248 -24.46 -9.79 -14.47
CA LYS A 248 -23.68 -9.84 -15.72
C LYS A 248 -22.69 -8.68 -15.82
N GLN A 249 -23.09 -7.48 -15.43
CA GLN A 249 -22.21 -6.30 -15.44
C GLN A 249 -21.14 -6.34 -14.34
N ARG A 250 -21.48 -6.90 -13.17
CA ARG A 250 -20.52 -7.16 -12.09
C ARG A 250 -19.47 -8.18 -12.53
N LEU A 251 -19.92 -9.28 -13.13
CA LEU A 251 -19.07 -10.33 -13.69
C LEU A 251 -18.16 -9.73 -14.78
N MET A 252 -18.70 -8.94 -15.71
CA MET A 252 -17.89 -8.27 -16.75
C MET A 252 -16.86 -7.28 -16.17
N ALA A 253 -17.25 -6.50 -15.15
CA ALA A 253 -16.34 -5.56 -14.50
C ALA A 253 -15.20 -6.30 -13.77
N ALA A 254 -15.51 -7.42 -13.10
CA ALA A 254 -14.56 -8.30 -12.44
C ALA A 254 -13.62 -8.97 -13.44
N ALA A 255 -14.13 -9.37 -14.60
CA ALA A 255 -13.31 -9.89 -15.70
C ALA A 255 -12.30 -8.83 -16.18
N LEU A 256 -12.77 -7.62 -16.44
CA LEU A 256 -11.91 -6.55 -16.93
C LEU A 256 -10.88 -6.11 -15.89
N ASN A 257 -11.26 -6.15 -14.61
CA ASN A 257 -10.45 -5.68 -13.48
C ASN A 257 -10.44 -6.77 -12.40
N PRO A 258 -9.61 -7.81 -12.55
CA PRO A 258 -9.54 -8.96 -11.63
C PRO A 258 -8.95 -8.59 -10.26
N VAL A 259 -8.26 -7.46 -10.20
CA VAL A 259 -7.89 -6.75 -8.97
C VAL A 259 -8.29 -5.29 -9.10
N CYS A 260 -8.38 -4.58 -7.99
CA CYS A 260 -8.58 -3.13 -8.00
C CYS A 260 -7.56 -2.45 -8.93
N PRO A 261 -7.98 -1.69 -9.95
CA PRO A 261 -7.11 -1.10 -10.98
C PRO A 261 -6.32 0.12 -10.48
N TRP A 262 -6.32 0.35 -9.17
CA TRP A 262 -5.49 1.34 -8.54
C TRP A 262 -4.04 0.87 -8.51
N GLU A 263 -3.09 1.77 -8.75
CA GLU A 263 -1.68 1.43 -8.82
C GLU A 263 -1.24 0.61 -7.58
N SER A 264 -0.58 -0.52 -7.83
CA SER A 264 -0.07 -1.45 -6.81
C SER A 264 -1.13 -2.08 -5.88
N CYS A 265 -2.42 -1.96 -6.18
CA CYS A 265 -3.47 -2.59 -5.39
C CYS A 265 -3.72 -4.04 -5.85
N ASN A 266 -3.69 -4.99 -4.91
CA ASN A 266 -3.96 -6.41 -5.17
C ASN A 266 -5.25 -6.88 -4.49
N PHE A 267 -6.20 -5.97 -4.25
CA PHE A 267 -7.48 -6.30 -3.63
C PHE A 267 -8.36 -7.02 -4.67
N PRO A 268 -8.88 -8.23 -4.39
CA PRO A 268 -9.52 -9.07 -5.41
C PRO A 268 -10.86 -8.48 -5.88
N ALA A 269 -11.22 -8.70 -7.15
CA ALA A 269 -12.48 -8.24 -7.72
C ALA A 269 -13.70 -8.78 -6.97
N ASP A 270 -13.62 -10.03 -6.50
CA ASP A 270 -14.68 -10.71 -5.75
C ASP A 270 -15.07 -9.99 -4.44
N GLU A 271 -14.14 -9.22 -3.86
CA GLU A 271 -14.36 -8.40 -2.66
C GLU A 271 -14.55 -6.91 -2.99
N CYS A 272 -14.32 -6.51 -4.24
CA CYS A 272 -14.42 -5.12 -4.69
C CYS A 272 -15.87 -4.65 -4.86
N GLN A 273 -16.03 -3.33 -4.88
CA GLN A 273 -17.26 -2.68 -5.30
C GLN A 273 -17.21 -2.41 -6.81
N VAL A 274 -18.38 -2.31 -7.45
CA VAL A 274 -18.45 -1.79 -8.83
C VAL A 274 -18.38 -0.27 -8.80
N HIS A 275 -17.44 0.26 -9.55
CA HIS A 275 -17.12 1.68 -9.68
C HIS A 275 -17.47 2.18 -11.08
N HIS A 276 -18.05 3.38 -11.17
CA HIS A 276 -18.31 4.07 -12.44
C HIS A 276 -17.18 5.05 -12.76
N LEU A 277 -16.51 4.90 -13.91
CA LEU A 277 -15.42 5.80 -14.34
C LEU A 277 -15.90 7.24 -14.53
N LYS A 278 -17.03 7.40 -15.20
CA LYS A 278 -17.85 8.60 -15.16
C LYS A 278 -18.92 8.35 -14.11
N ALA A 279 -18.89 9.09 -13.00
CA ALA A 279 -19.84 8.87 -11.91
C ALA A 279 -21.30 8.98 -12.38
N TRP A 280 -22.18 8.13 -11.83
CA TRP A 280 -23.62 8.13 -12.15
C TRP A 280 -24.27 9.51 -11.95
N LYS A 281 -23.90 10.22 -10.88
CA LYS A 281 -24.39 11.59 -10.58
C LYS A 281 -24.01 12.63 -11.66
N HIS A 282 -22.99 12.33 -12.47
CA HIS A 282 -22.53 13.15 -13.58
C HIS A 282 -22.99 12.59 -14.94
N GLY A 283 -23.99 11.71 -14.94
CA GLY A 283 -24.56 11.13 -16.16
C GLY A 283 -23.71 10.05 -16.80
N GLY A 284 -22.92 9.32 -16.00
CA GLY A 284 -22.27 8.09 -16.44
C GLY A 284 -23.23 6.92 -16.51
N GLU A 285 -23.03 6.04 -17.49
CA GLU A 285 -23.88 4.89 -17.73
C GLU A 285 -23.43 3.69 -16.90
N THR A 286 -24.37 2.83 -16.49
CA THR A 286 -24.04 1.55 -15.87
C THR A 286 -23.88 0.51 -16.99
N ASN A 287 -22.74 0.53 -17.68
CA ASN A 287 -22.40 -0.40 -18.76
C ASN A 287 -20.91 -0.81 -18.70
N ALA A 288 -20.53 -1.86 -19.42
CA ALA A 288 -19.16 -2.39 -19.34
C ALA A 288 -18.08 -1.35 -19.66
N ALA A 289 -18.35 -0.44 -20.62
CA ALA A 289 -17.43 0.63 -20.98
C ALA A 289 -17.12 1.60 -19.82
N ASN A 290 -18.11 1.85 -18.96
CA ASN A 290 -18.02 2.82 -17.86
C ASN A 290 -17.86 2.17 -16.48
N LEU A 291 -17.76 0.85 -16.38
CA LEU A 291 -17.64 0.12 -15.11
C LEU A 291 -16.24 -0.46 -14.91
N ALA A 292 -15.81 -0.48 -13.66
CA ALA A 292 -14.62 -1.16 -13.17
C ALA A 292 -14.88 -1.75 -11.78
N THR A 293 -14.04 -2.66 -11.31
CA THR A 293 -13.99 -2.99 -9.88
C THR A 293 -13.12 -1.99 -9.15
N CYS A 294 -13.40 -1.71 -7.89
CA CYS A 294 -12.56 -0.88 -7.04
C CYS A 294 -12.72 -1.28 -5.57
N CYS A 295 -11.62 -1.37 -4.81
CA CYS A 295 -11.70 -1.74 -3.41
C CYS A 295 -12.44 -0.66 -2.60
N PRO A 296 -13.05 -0.99 -1.44
CA PRO A 296 -13.83 -0.01 -0.67
C PRO A 296 -13.04 1.27 -0.33
N TYR A 297 -11.75 1.15 -0.04
CA TYR A 297 -10.88 2.29 0.25
C TYR A 297 -10.66 3.17 -0.99
N HIS A 298 -10.20 2.61 -2.10
CA HIS A 298 -9.91 3.36 -3.32
C HIS A 298 -11.17 3.92 -3.98
N ASN A 299 -12.29 3.20 -3.91
CA ASN A 299 -13.58 3.72 -4.38
C ASN A 299 -13.99 4.97 -3.57
N GLY A 300 -13.75 4.98 -2.27
CA GLY A 300 -14.07 6.10 -1.40
C GLY A 300 -13.16 7.33 -1.59
N VAL A 301 -11.94 7.15 -2.09
CA VAL A 301 -10.98 8.24 -2.31
C VAL A 301 -10.79 8.62 -3.78
N ASN A 302 -11.52 8.00 -4.70
CA ASN A 302 -11.47 8.28 -6.13
C ASN A 302 -12.02 9.68 -6.45
N ASP A 303 -11.33 10.42 -7.31
CA ASP A 303 -11.77 11.73 -7.76
C ASP A 303 -12.82 11.61 -8.88
N ASP A 304 -14.10 11.51 -8.49
CA ASP A 304 -15.25 11.39 -9.40
C ASP A 304 -15.53 12.65 -10.26
N ALA A 305 -14.90 13.78 -9.92
CA ALA A 305 -15.12 15.09 -10.54
C ALA A 305 -13.85 15.58 -11.23
N PRO A 306 -13.70 15.41 -12.55
CA PRO A 306 -12.47 15.76 -13.27
C PRO A 306 -12.13 17.26 -13.26
N ASN A 307 -13.12 18.11 -12.95
CA ASN A 307 -12.95 19.56 -12.86
C ASN A 307 -12.78 20.08 -11.42
N ALA A 308 -12.81 19.19 -10.42
CA ALA A 308 -12.49 19.57 -9.04
C ALA A 308 -10.96 19.56 -8.84
N PRO A 309 -10.43 20.31 -7.85
CA PRO A 309 -9.01 20.22 -7.50
C PRO A 309 -8.62 18.76 -7.25
N PRO A 310 -7.64 18.22 -7.98
CA PRO A 310 -7.35 16.81 -7.93
C PRO A 310 -6.74 16.47 -6.57
N ARG A 311 -7.20 15.39 -5.94
CA ARG A 311 -6.79 14.98 -4.60
C ARG A 311 -5.87 13.78 -4.67
N ARG A 312 -6.42 12.66 -5.11
CA ARG A 312 -5.75 11.35 -5.09
C ARG A 312 -5.78 10.65 -6.43
N GLY A 313 -6.29 11.30 -7.46
CA GLY A 313 -6.36 10.76 -8.80
C GLY A 313 -7.66 9.99 -9.03
N ARG A 314 -7.81 9.44 -10.23
CA ARG A 314 -9.05 8.79 -10.65
C ARG A 314 -8.77 7.53 -11.45
N LEU A 315 -9.70 6.59 -11.43
CA LEU A 315 -9.72 5.51 -12.41
C LEU A 315 -10.20 6.05 -13.76
N ALA A 316 -9.45 5.75 -14.82
CA ALA A 316 -9.81 6.09 -16.20
C ALA A 316 -9.50 4.92 -17.13
N ARG A 317 -10.21 4.85 -18.26
CA ARG A 317 -9.93 3.87 -19.30
C ARG A 317 -8.86 4.42 -20.25
N ILE A 318 -7.77 3.68 -20.41
CA ILE A 318 -6.63 3.98 -21.28
C ILE A 318 -6.38 2.72 -22.12
N ASN A 319 -6.47 2.84 -23.45
CA ASN A 319 -6.21 1.72 -24.38
C ASN A 319 -6.98 0.43 -24.04
N GLY A 320 -8.27 0.55 -23.71
CA GLY A 320 -9.12 -0.60 -23.37
C GLY A 320 -9.01 -1.08 -21.92
N GLN A 321 -7.95 -0.72 -21.19
CA GLN A 321 -7.76 -1.09 -19.78
C GLN A 321 -8.14 0.04 -18.83
N VAL A 322 -8.66 -0.29 -17.65
CA VAL A 322 -8.89 0.72 -16.61
C VAL A 322 -7.65 0.78 -15.73
N SER A 323 -7.16 1.99 -15.48
CA SER A 323 -6.00 2.22 -14.63
C SER A 323 -6.16 3.50 -13.83
N TRP A 324 -5.45 3.59 -12.72
CA TRP A 324 -5.36 4.83 -11.97
C TRP A 324 -4.53 5.87 -12.71
N VAL A 325 -5.07 7.09 -12.77
CA VAL A 325 -4.45 8.28 -13.31
C VAL A 325 -4.17 9.23 -12.16
N PRO A 326 -2.92 9.65 -11.96
CA PRO A 326 -2.57 10.54 -10.87
C PRO A 326 -3.20 11.92 -11.00
N PRO A 327 -3.27 12.70 -9.89
CA PRO A 327 -3.72 14.09 -9.89
C PRO A 327 -3.07 15.01 -10.93
N TRP A 328 -1.82 14.73 -11.31
CA TRP A 328 -1.00 15.56 -12.18
C TRP A 328 -1.05 15.17 -13.67
N GLY A 329 -1.87 14.17 -14.03
CA GLY A 329 -1.95 13.64 -15.40
C GLY A 329 -1.04 12.47 -15.61
#